data_AF-A0A3P7J822-F1
#
_entry.id   AF-A0A3P7J822-F1
#
_cell.length_a   1.000
_cell.length_b   1.000
_cell.length_c   1.000
_cell.angle_alpha   90.00
_cell.angle_beta   90.00
_cell.angle_gamma   90.00
#
_symmetry.space_group_name_H-M   'P 1'
#
loop_
_entity.id
_entity.type
_entity.pdbx_description
1 polymer ?
#
loop_
_entity_poly.entity_id
_entity_poly.type
_entity_poly.pdbx_seq_one_letter_code
_entity_poly.pdbx_strand_id
1 'polypeptide(L)'
;MQRELRRRRSAPRSKIVFKPENSPSHFKRPAYYLKQLRDNGDFRRVGVLQCDIELVTDSGCENVHSAIAAAHCTKIAKLLEIRDIPLRIDVRGFRPESVKRVVEWMYSGQVTIFTDLMEDQMTVTNYLGAVFLHHLLENTLKSMASKPSTRIEALNIATHPKTGVSSETITSILHELHEKYATLSSDEIMVTLSSQNIRHLELITSSISIDDMNIRELTAFQRTLRAVLLNPSTRKLVTVSIEKSGVIAINMDRDKYLHAEMFMEK
;
A
#
# COMPACT_ATOMS: atom_id res chain seq x y z
N MET A 1 -46.98 67.96 -20.89
CA MET A 1 -46.51 67.64 -19.52
C MET A 1 -46.48 66.12 -19.36
N GLN A 2 -45.51 65.42 -19.94
CA GLN A 2 -44.24 65.03 -19.31
C GLN A 2 -44.40 64.41 -17.90
N ARG A 3 -44.67 63.10 -17.85
CA ARG A 3 -44.36 62.24 -16.69
C ARG A 3 -43.20 61.34 -17.09
N GLU A 4 -42.01 61.91 -17.04
CA GLU A 4 -40.76 61.21 -17.26
C GLU A 4 -40.35 60.54 -15.94
N LEU A 5 -40.69 59.27 -15.81
CA LEU A 5 -40.30 58.39 -14.72
C LEU A 5 -38.77 58.32 -14.65
N ARG A 6 -38.20 59.08 -13.71
CA ARG A 6 -36.78 59.02 -13.30
C ARG A 6 -36.45 57.62 -12.74
N ARG A 7 -36.21 56.65 -13.62
CA ARG A 7 -35.41 55.47 -13.29
C ARG A 7 -33.98 55.94 -13.04
N ARG A 8 -33.61 56.13 -11.77
CA ARG A 8 -32.20 56.23 -11.37
C ARG A 8 -31.53 54.89 -11.70
N ARG A 9 -30.95 54.80 -12.90
CA ARG A 9 -29.98 53.75 -13.24
C ARG A 9 -28.79 53.95 -12.32
N SER A 10 -28.65 53.10 -11.31
CA SER A 10 -27.41 53.01 -10.55
C SER A 10 -26.28 52.73 -11.54
N ALA A 11 -25.19 53.48 -11.42
CA ALA A 11 -24.01 53.27 -12.25
C ALA A 11 -23.57 51.80 -12.18
N PRO A 12 -23.18 51.16 -13.29
CA PRO A 12 -22.73 49.79 -13.29
C PRO A 12 -21.53 49.67 -12.34
N ARG A 13 -21.70 48.91 -11.25
CA ARG A 13 -20.60 48.63 -10.31
C ARG A 13 -19.57 47.77 -11.03
N SER A 14 -18.34 48.27 -11.16
CA SER A 14 -17.21 47.47 -11.63
C SER A 14 -16.90 46.38 -10.60
N LYS A 15 -17.19 45.12 -10.95
CA LYS A 15 -16.82 43.96 -10.13
C LYS A 15 -15.38 43.57 -10.45
N ILE A 16 -14.47 43.85 -9.53
CA ILE A 16 -13.10 43.35 -9.59
C ILE A 16 -13.05 42.06 -8.76
N VAL A 17 -12.72 40.94 -9.40
CA VAL A 17 -12.56 39.65 -8.72
C VAL A 17 -11.08 39.30 -8.72
N PHE A 18 -10.47 39.29 -7.56
CA PHE A 18 -9.12 38.75 -7.40
C PHE A 18 -9.23 37.23 -7.36
N LYS A 19 -8.78 36.58 -8.43
CA LYS A 19 -8.54 35.14 -8.44
C LYS A 19 -7.04 34.96 -8.23
N PRO A 20 -6.58 34.38 -7.10
CA PRO A 20 -5.21 33.93 -7.00
C PRO A 20 -5.07 32.72 -7.93
N GLU A 21 -4.77 32.96 -9.20
CA GLU A 21 -4.52 31.90 -10.18
C GLU A 21 -3.43 30.98 -9.64
N ASN A 22 -3.73 29.68 -9.55
CA ASN A 22 -2.78 28.65 -9.15
C ASN A 22 -1.98 29.00 -7.88
N SER A 23 -2.65 29.37 -6.78
CA SER A 23 -1.97 29.62 -5.50
C SER A 23 -2.12 28.44 -4.51
N PRO A 24 -1.32 27.35 -4.66
CA PRO A 24 -1.18 26.32 -3.63
C PRO A 24 -0.91 26.92 -2.24
N SER A 25 -0.25 28.08 -2.16
CA SER A 25 0.01 28.79 -0.91
C SER A 25 -1.26 29.19 -0.15
N HIS A 26 -2.35 29.52 -0.85
CA HIS A 26 -3.61 29.88 -0.22
C HIS A 26 -4.23 28.70 0.56
N PHE A 27 -4.05 27.47 0.08
CA PHE A 27 -4.53 26.25 0.74
C PHE A 27 -3.52 25.67 1.72
N LYS A 28 -2.21 25.86 1.47
CA LYS A 28 -1.15 25.44 2.39
C LYS A 28 -1.22 26.18 3.73
N ARG A 29 -1.44 27.50 3.71
CA ARG A 29 -1.37 28.31 4.94
C ARG A 29 -2.39 27.89 6.02
N PRO A 30 -3.68 27.64 5.71
CA PRO A 30 -4.63 27.08 6.67
C PRO A 30 -4.20 25.71 7.20
N ALA A 31 -3.74 24.81 6.34
CA ALA A 31 -3.31 23.47 6.74
C ALA A 31 -2.11 23.52 7.70
N TYR A 32 -1.11 24.36 7.42
CA TYR A 32 0.02 24.59 8.32
C TYR A 32 -0.40 25.18 9.67
N TYR A 33 -1.33 26.14 9.68
CA TYR A 33 -1.84 26.72 10.91
C TYR A 33 -2.57 25.68 11.77
N LEU A 34 -3.46 24.88 11.17
CA LEU A 34 -4.15 23.80 11.89
C LEU A 34 -3.19 22.72 12.39
N LYS A 35 -2.11 22.43 11.65
CA LYS A 35 -1.04 21.56 12.11
C LYS A 35 -0.36 22.10 13.37
N GLN A 36 -0.01 23.39 13.38
CA GLN A 36 0.59 24.03 14.55
C GLN A 36 -0.33 23.98 15.77
N LEU A 37 -1.63 24.18 15.58
CA LEU A 37 -2.60 24.05 16.69
C LEU A 37 -2.64 22.63 17.25
N ARG A 38 -2.63 21.61 16.38
CA ARG A 38 -2.53 20.19 16.78
C ARG A 38 -1.24 19.94 17.57
N ASP A 39 -0.10 20.36 17.04
CA ASP A 39 1.22 20.06 17.60
C ASP A 39 1.46 20.80 18.94
N ASN A 40 0.90 22.01 19.11
CA ASN A 40 1.04 22.81 20.33
C ASN A 40 0.13 22.35 21.48
N GLY A 41 -0.83 21.45 21.22
CA GLY A 41 -1.60 20.78 22.25
C GLY A 41 -2.31 21.71 23.26
N ASP A 42 -2.77 22.90 22.85
CA ASP A 42 -3.52 23.79 23.75
C ASP A 42 -4.97 23.29 23.92
N PHE A 43 -5.10 22.14 24.59
CA PHE A 43 -6.37 21.45 24.86
C PHE A 43 -7.19 22.13 25.97
N ARG A 44 -6.84 23.36 26.39
CA ARG A 44 -7.47 24.06 27.53
C ARG A 44 -8.58 25.04 27.15
N ARG A 45 -8.84 25.30 25.87
CA ARG A 45 -9.88 26.23 25.42
C ARG A 45 -11.00 25.50 24.65
N VAL A 46 -12.14 25.31 25.32
CA VAL A 46 -13.37 24.80 24.73
C VAL A 46 -13.81 25.71 23.58
N GLY A 47 -13.80 25.19 22.36
CA GLY A 47 -14.14 25.88 21.12
C GLY A 47 -13.53 25.20 19.89
N VAL A 48 -13.99 25.60 18.70
CA VAL A 48 -13.76 25.04 17.34
C VAL A 48 -12.29 24.89 16.89
N LEU A 49 -11.31 25.10 17.78
CA LEU A 49 -9.87 25.05 17.52
C LEU A 49 -9.16 23.81 18.13
N GLN A 50 -9.91 22.88 18.72
CA GLN A 50 -9.39 21.64 19.28
C GLN A 50 -9.55 20.49 18.28
N CYS A 51 -8.58 19.57 18.28
CA CYS A 51 -8.78 18.28 17.62
C CYS A 51 -9.95 17.55 18.30
N ASP A 52 -10.92 17.17 17.49
CA ASP A 52 -12.21 16.61 17.88
C ASP A 52 -12.34 15.14 17.44
N ILE A 53 -11.30 14.59 16.82
CA ILE A 53 -11.16 13.16 16.54
C ILE A 53 -9.88 12.64 17.19
N GLU A 54 -10.01 11.54 17.90
CA GLU A 54 -8.92 10.78 18.50
C GLU A 54 -8.81 9.41 17.82
N LEU A 55 -7.67 9.13 17.17
CA LEU A 55 -7.34 7.81 16.64
C LEU A 55 -6.60 7.03 17.73
N VAL A 56 -7.25 6.03 18.31
CA VAL A 56 -6.72 5.25 19.44
C VAL A 56 -5.84 4.12 18.91
N THR A 57 -4.54 4.16 19.24
CA THR A 57 -3.52 3.17 18.87
C THR A 57 -3.12 2.33 20.09
N ASP A 58 -2.29 1.29 19.88
CA ASP A 58 -1.82 0.44 20.98
C ASP A 58 -0.87 1.18 21.95
N SER A 59 -0.21 2.26 21.51
CA SER A 59 0.75 3.02 22.31
C SER A 59 0.28 4.41 22.74
N GLY A 60 -0.99 4.76 22.47
CA GLY A 60 -1.52 6.09 22.75
C GLY A 60 -2.58 6.52 21.76
N CYS A 61 -2.59 7.79 21.37
CA CYS A 61 -3.54 8.30 20.40
C CYS A 61 -2.96 9.40 19.51
N GLU A 62 -3.52 9.51 18.31
CA GLU A 62 -3.26 10.58 17.37
C GLU A 62 -4.49 11.48 17.26
N ASN A 63 -4.32 12.76 17.57
CA ASN A 63 -5.41 13.74 17.54
C ASN A 63 -5.48 14.45 16.18
N VAL A 64 -6.68 14.60 15.64
CA VAL A 64 -6.90 15.24 14.33
C VAL A 64 -8.18 16.07 14.31
N HIS A 65 -8.18 17.14 13.52
CA HIS A 65 -9.39 17.93 13.26
C HIS A 65 -10.28 17.18 12.25
N SER A 66 -11.57 17.06 12.56
CA SER A 66 -12.59 16.38 11.78
C SER A 66 -12.64 16.89 10.33
N ALA A 67 -12.54 18.20 10.13
CA ALA A 67 -12.50 18.80 8.79
C ALA A 67 -11.31 18.32 7.95
N ILE A 68 -10.13 18.17 8.55
CA ILE A 68 -8.93 17.67 7.87
C ILE A 68 -9.06 16.17 7.60
N ALA A 69 -9.49 15.40 8.61
CA ALA A 69 -9.65 13.97 8.50
C ALA A 69 -10.73 13.59 7.46
N ALA A 70 -11.89 14.26 7.45
CA ALA A 70 -12.97 14.02 6.51
C ALA A 70 -12.58 14.37 5.07
N ALA A 71 -11.77 15.42 4.88
CA ALA A 71 -11.31 15.81 3.54
C ALA A 71 -10.42 14.74 2.89
N HIS A 72 -9.72 13.93 3.69
CA HIS A 72 -8.75 12.95 3.20
C HIS A 72 -9.17 11.49 3.38
N CYS A 73 -10.02 11.19 4.36
CA CYS A 73 -10.39 9.83 4.74
C CYS A 73 -11.90 9.60 4.60
N THR A 74 -12.26 8.83 3.57
CA THR A 74 -13.66 8.56 3.25
C THR A 74 -14.40 7.83 4.37
N LYS A 75 -13.72 6.96 5.15
CA LYS A 75 -14.32 6.31 6.31
C LYS A 75 -14.69 7.32 7.40
N ILE A 76 -13.82 8.29 7.65
CA ILE A 76 -14.05 9.32 8.67
C ILE A 76 -15.16 10.26 8.22
N ALA A 77 -15.18 10.68 6.95
CA ALA A 77 -16.26 11.47 6.37
C ALA A 77 -17.63 10.79 6.57
N LYS A 78 -17.74 9.50 6.22
CA LYS A 78 -18.96 8.71 6.42
C LYS A 78 -19.36 8.57 7.90
N LEU A 79 -18.39 8.46 8.81
CA LEU A 79 -18.69 8.40 10.24
C LEU A 79 -19.27 9.71 10.76
N LEU A 80 -18.79 10.86 10.27
CA LEU A 80 -19.27 12.19 10.65
C LEU A 80 -20.67 12.50 10.09
N GLU A 81 -21.13 11.80 9.05
CA GLU A 81 -22.51 11.92 8.55
C GLU A 81 -23.55 11.37 9.54
N ILE A 82 -23.13 10.45 10.42
CA ILE A 82 -24.04 9.69 11.31
C ILE A 82 -23.69 9.82 12.80
N ARG A 83 -22.59 10.47 13.16
CA ARG A 83 -22.15 10.63 14.55
C ARG A 83 -21.66 12.04 14.79
N ASP A 84 -22.00 12.56 15.97
CA ASP A 84 -21.50 13.83 16.45
C ASP A 84 -20.05 13.71 16.97
N ILE A 85 -19.34 14.83 16.90
CA ILE A 85 -18.02 15.01 17.52
C ILE A 85 -18.16 15.36 19.01
N PRO A 86 -17.20 14.98 19.88
CA PRO A 86 -15.92 14.35 19.57
C PRO A 86 -16.01 12.85 19.25
N LEU A 87 -15.17 12.38 18.33
CA LEU A 87 -15.11 10.98 17.92
C LEU A 87 -13.84 10.28 18.39
N ARG A 88 -13.99 9.03 18.84
CA ARG A 88 -12.87 8.12 19.09
C ARG A 88 -12.94 6.97 18.11
N ILE A 89 -11.88 6.80 17.30
CA ILE A 89 -11.80 5.77 16.26
C ILE A 89 -10.72 4.78 16.66
N ASP A 90 -11.11 3.52 16.78
CA ASP A 90 -10.19 2.45 17.12
C ASP A 90 -9.32 2.09 15.89
N VAL A 91 -8.01 2.23 16.07
CA VAL A 91 -6.95 1.84 15.13
C VAL A 91 -5.88 1.01 15.87
N ARG A 92 -6.28 0.28 16.92
CA ARG A 92 -5.42 -0.73 17.54
C ARG A 92 -5.15 -1.89 16.58
N GLY A 93 -3.98 -2.50 16.71
CA GLY A 93 -3.48 -3.50 15.76
C GLY A 93 -2.84 -2.94 14.49
N PHE A 94 -2.84 -1.62 14.30
CA PHE A 94 -1.98 -0.95 13.32
C PHE A 94 -0.73 -0.41 14.03
N ARG A 95 0.40 -0.38 13.33
CA ARG A 95 1.63 0.23 13.86
C ARG A 95 1.38 1.73 14.15
N PRO A 96 1.59 2.21 15.39
CA PRO A 96 1.29 3.60 15.77
C PRO A 96 2.00 4.64 14.90
N GLU A 97 3.28 4.41 14.59
CA GLU A 97 4.07 5.28 13.72
C GLU A 97 3.50 5.37 12.30
N SER A 98 2.83 4.32 11.81
CA SER A 98 2.18 4.35 10.50
C SER A 98 0.91 5.21 10.53
N VAL A 99 0.12 5.10 11.58
CA VAL A 99 -1.06 5.98 11.80
C VAL A 99 -0.61 7.45 11.87
N LYS A 100 0.42 7.74 12.66
CA LYS A 100 0.99 9.08 12.80
C LYS A 100 1.41 9.68 11.45
N ARG A 101 2.12 8.93 10.60
CA ARG A 101 2.54 9.41 9.28
C ARG A 101 1.38 9.72 8.34
N VAL A 102 0.33 8.89 8.36
CA VAL A 102 -0.89 9.20 7.58
C VAL A 102 -1.54 10.48 8.10
N VAL A 103 -1.60 10.67 9.42
CA VAL A 103 -2.11 11.91 10.03
C VAL A 103 -1.24 13.13 9.68
N GLU A 104 0.09 13.02 9.72
CA GLU A 104 1.02 14.08 9.28
C GLU A 104 0.87 14.43 7.79
N TRP A 105 0.64 13.42 6.96
CA TRP A 105 0.37 13.60 5.54
C TRP A 105 -0.92 14.41 5.29
N MET A 106 -1.98 14.18 6.07
CA MET A 106 -3.23 14.95 5.92
C MET A 106 -3.03 16.47 6.08
N TYR A 107 -2.06 16.90 6.91
CA TYR A 107 -1.78 18.33 7.11
C TYR A 107 -0.76 18.88 6.12
N SER A 108 0.26 18.09 5.78
CA SER A 108 1.41 18.57 5.01
C SER A 108 1.32 18.27 3.51
N GLY A 109 0.51 17.28 3.13
CA GLY A 109 0.52 16.66 1.81
C GLY A 109 1.80 15.86 1.52
N GLN A 110 2.72 15.74 2.48
CA GLN A 110 4.00 15.06 2.34
C GLN A 110 4.03 13.84 3.26
N VAL A 111 4.57 12.74 2.76
CA VAL A 111 4.80 11.53 3.52
C VAL A 111 6.18 10.97 3.16
N THR A 112 6.91 10.49 4.16
CA THR A 112 8.15 9.73 3.95
C THR A 112 7.87 8.28 4.28
N ILE A 113 8.15 7.39 3.34
CA ILE A 113 7.82 5.97 3.45
C ILE A 113 9.08 5.16 3.21
N PHE A 114 9.34 4.26 4.14
CA PHE A 114 10.39 3.26 4.04
C PHE A 114 9.76 1.98 3.46
N THR A 115 10.48 1.30 2.57
CA THR A 115 9.96 0.13 1.84
C THR A 115 9.54 -0.99 2.79
N ASP A 116 10.32 -1.22 3.85
CA ASP A 116 10.08 -2.18 4.92
C ASP A 116 8.80 -1.90 5.74
N LEU A 117 8.23 -0.69 5.62
CA LEU A 117 6.99 -0.28 6.29
C LEU A 117 5.83 -0.07 5.30
N MET A 118 6.02 -0.38 4.01
CA MET A 118 5.01 -0.13 2.97
C MET A 118 3.71 -0.92 3.25
N GLU A 119 3.80 -2.17 3.68
CA GLU A 119 2.63 -2.99 4.03
C GLU A 119 1.76 -2.32 5.12
N ASP A 120 2.41 -1.86 6.19
CA ASP A 120 1.74 -1.18 7.31
C ASP A 120 1.05 0.11 6.83
N GLN A 121 1.73 0.90 5.99
CA GLN A 121 1.18 2.15 5.45
C GLN A 121 -0.01 1.91 4.52
N MET A 122 0.07 0.92 3.64
CA MET A 122 -1.03 0.55 2.76
C MET A 122 -2.23 0.04 3.57
N THR A 123 -1.99 -0.76 4.61
CA THR A 123 -3.03 -1.30 5.48
C THR A 123 -3.77 -0.19 6.24
N VAL A 124 -3.06 0.82 6.77
CA VAL A 124 -3.69 1.98 7.44
C VAL A 124 -4.49 2.83 6.45
N THR A 125 -3.90 3.14 5.28
CA THR A 125 -4.57 4.01 4.28
C THR A 125 -5.79 3.36 3.67
N ASN A 126 -5.77 2.04 3.46
CA ASN A 126 -6.94 1.25 3.09
C ASN A 126 -8.02 1.32 4.19
N TYR A 127 -7.65 1.05 5.45
CA TYR A 127 -8.59 1.06 6.57
C TYR A 127 -9.28 2.41 6.78
N LEU A 128 -8.54 3.52 6.72
CA LEU A 128 -9.09 4.86 6.87
C LEU A 128 -9.79 5.36 5.60
N GLY A 129 -9.60 4.69 4.47
CA GLY A 129 -10.10 5.13 3.17
C GLY A 129 -9.41 6.41 2.70
N ALA A 130 -8.10 6.53 2.91
CA ALA A 130 -7.25 7.62 2.45
C ALA A 130 -6.88 7.45 0.97
N VAL A 131 -7.88 7.51 0.09
CA VAL A 131 -7.82 7.04 -1.31
C VAL A 131 -6.65 7.65 -2.09
N PHE A 132 -6.44 8.96 -1.99
CA PHE A 132 -5.38 9.62 -2.75
C PHE A 132 -3.98 9.16 -2.33
N LEU A 133 -3.73 9.10 -1.02
CA LEU A 133 -2.46 8.57 -0.51
C LEU A 133 -2.31 7.11 -0.90
N HIS A 134 -3.36 6.29 -0.74
CA HIS A 134 -3.34 4.88 -1.11
C HIS A 134 -2.93 4.65 -2.57
N HIS A 135 -3.47 5.44 -3.49
CA HIS A 135 -3.12 5.38 -4.90
C HIS A 135 -1.64 5.74 -5.17
N LEU A 136 -1.08 6.72 -4.44
CA LEU A 136 0.36 7.00 -4.52
C LEU A 136 1.22 5.83 -4.04
N LEU A 137 0.76 5.10 -3.01
CA LEU A 137 1.43 3.87 -2.54
C LEU A 137 1.38 2.78 -3.61
N GLU A 138 0.23 2.57 -4.25
CA GLU A 138 0.10 1.61 -5.36
C GLU A 138 1.05 1.93 -6.53
N ASN A 139 1.16 3.20 -6.92
CA ASN A 139 2.11 3.61 -7.97
C ASN A 139 3.56 3.39 -7.56
N THR A 140 3.88 3.62 -6.28
CA THR A 140 5.21 3.29 -5.73
C THR A 140 5.45 1.80 -5.76
N LEU A 141 4.44 0.98 -5.48
CA LEU A 141 4.49 -0.48 -5.52
C LEU A 141 4.75 -1.00 -6.93
N LYS A 142 4.11 -0.43 -7.95
CA LYS A 142 4.41 -0.71 -9.37
C LYS A 142 5.88 -0.40 -9.69
N SER A 143 6.41 0.72 -9.20
CA SER A 143 7.82 1.07 -9.36
C SER A 143 8.74 0.05 -8.67
N MET A 144 8.39 -0.40 -7.46
CA MET A 144 9.14 -1.45 -6.75
C MET A 144 9.14 -2.78 -7.51
N ALA A 145 8.02 -3.17 -8.13
CA ALA A 145 7.91 -4.39 -8.94
C ALA A 145 8.85 -4.40 -10.16
N SER A 146 9.12 -3.24 -10.75
CA SER A 146 10.01 -3.15 -11.91
C SER A 146 11.48 -3.44 -11.58
N LYS A 147 11.90 -3.27 -10.31
CA LYS A 147 13.28 -3.41 -9.84
C LYS A 147 13.55 -4.81 -9.26
N PRO A 148 14.62 -5.52 -9.68
CA PRO A 148 14.91 -6.87 -9.17
C PRO A 148 14.98 -6.97 -7.64
N SER A 149 15.64 -6.01 -6.97
CA SER A 149 15.86 -6.07 -5.52
C SER A 149 14.59 -5.93 -4.67
N THR A 150 13.50 -5.38 -5.22
CA THR A 150 12.26 -5.09 -4.47
C THR A 150 11.03 -5.74 -5.10
N ARG A 151 11.19 -6.53 -6.17
CA ARG A 151 10.08 -7.06 -6.95
C ARG A 151 9.21 -8.03 -6.15
N ILE A 152 9.85 -8.96 -5.44
CA ILE A 152 9.13 -9.95 -4.63
C ILE A 152 8.46 -9.30 -3.43
N GLU A 153 9.12 -8.33 -2.80
CA GLU A 153 8.51 -7.53 -1.72
C GLU A 153 7.26 -6.79 -2.22
N ALA A 154 7.33 -6.17 -3.40
CA ALA A 154 6.20 -5.48 -4.01
C ALA A 154 5.02 -6.43 -4.27
N LEU A 155 5.31 -7.64 -4.77
CA LEU A 155 4.30 -8.67 -4.97
C LEU A 155 3.64 -9.09 -3.65
N ASN A 156 4.45 -9.35 -2.61
CA ASN A 156 3.96 -9.79 -1.30
C ASN A 156 3.02 -8.75 -0.67
N ILE A 157 3.40 -7.47 -0.75
CA ILE A 157 2.56 -6.37 -0.28
C ILE A 157 1.27 -6.28 -1.10
N ALA A 158 1.36 -6.43 -2.43
CA ALA A 158 0.20 -6.33 -3.33
C ALA A 158 -0.84 -7.43 -3.10
N THR A 159 -0.39 -8.65 -2.77
CA THR A 159 -1.27 -9.81 -2.54
C THR A 159 -1.73 -9.94 -1.10
N HIS A 160 -1.19 -9.13 -0.17
CA HIS A 160 -1.57 -9.19 1.23
C HIS A 160 -3.04 -8.73 1.41
N PRO A 161 -3.91 -9.51 2.10
CA PRO A 161 -5.34 -9.23 2.13
C PRO A 161 -5.73 -7.94 2.84
N LYS A 162 -4.85 -7.39 3.70
CA LYS A 162 -5.14 -6.16 4.46
C LYS A 162 -4.72 -4.88 3.75
N THR A 163 -3.80 -4.97 2.77
CA THR A 163 -3.27 -3.79 2.09
C THR A 163 -4.30 -3.17 1.16
N GLY A 164 -5.27 -3.93 0.64
CA GLY A 164 -6.37 -3.38 -0.15
C GLY A 164 -5.96 -2.86 -1.53
N VAL A 165 -4.83 -3.36 -2.06
CA VAL A 165 -4.33 -3.00 -3.38
C VAL A 165 -5.35 -3.34 -4.46
N SER A 166 -5.55 -2.42 -5.41
CA SER A 166 -6.46 -2.63 -6.52
C SER A 166 -6.07 -3.83 -7.39
N SER A 167 -7.07 -4.50 -7.99
CA SER A 167 -6.86 -5.62 -8.92
C SER A 167 -6.05 -5.21 -10.16
N GLU A 168 -6.20 -3.97 -10.61
CA GLU A 168 -5.41 -3.39 -11.70
C GLU A 168 -3.92 -3.37 -11.33
N THR A 169 -3.59 -2.88 -10.14
CA THR A 169 -2.21 -2.84 -9.66
C THR A 169 -1.63 -4.23 -9.45
N ILE A 170 -2.40 -5.17 -8.88
CA ILE A 170 -1.98 -6.57 -8.74
C ILE A 170 -1.68 -7.18 -10.12
N THR A 171 -2.57 -6.98 -11.09
CA THR A 171 -2.38 -7.50 -12.46
C THR A 171 -1.14 -6.91 -13.13
N SER A 172 -0.91 -5.61 -12.98
CA SER A 172 0.28 -4.93 -13.50
C SER A 172 1.57 -5.48 -12.88
N ILE A 173 1.59 -5.73 -11.56
CA ILE A 173 2.74 -6.31 -10.88
C ILE A 173 2.99 -7.76 -11.33
N LEU A 174 1.93 -8.56 -11.47
CA LEU A 174 2.04 -9.93 -11.98
C LEU A 174 2.55 -9.97 -13.41
N HIS A 175 2.13 -9.03 -14.26
CA HIS A 175 2.62 -8.91 -15.62
C HIS A 175 4.11 -8.55 -15.66
N GLU A 176 4.55 -7.56 -14.87
CA GLU A 176 5.98 -7.22 -14.73
C GLU A 176 6.82 -8.40 -14.25
N LEU A 177 6.26 -9.21 -13.36
CA LEU A 177 6.91 -10.43 -12.89
C LEU A 177 6.99 -11.46 -14.03
N HIS A 178 5.88 -11.74 -14.72
CA HIS A 178 5.78 -12.66 -15.87
C HIS A 178 6.84 -12.37 -16.93
N GLU A 179 6.93 -11.13 -17.38
CA GLU A 179 7.89 -10.70 -18.40
C GLU A 179 9.35 -10.90 -17.97
N LYS A 180 9.63 -10.90 -16.67
CA LYS A 180 10.99 -10.95 -16.11
C LYS A 180 11.34 -12.29 -15.44
N TYR A 181 10.42 -13.28 -15.46
CA TYR A 181 10.58 -14.59 -14.81
C TYR A 181 11.77 -15.42 -15.34
N ALA A 182 12.29 -15.12 -16.53
CA ALA A 182 13.51 -15.76 -17.04
C ALA A 182 14.77 -15.47 -16.18
N THR A 183 14.69 -14.58 -15.19
CA THR A 183 15.83 -14.06 -14.43
C THR A 183 15.58 -13.96 -12.92
N LEU A 184 14.69 -14.78 -12.34
CA LEU A 184 14.59 -14.85 -10.89
C LEU A 184 15.92 -15.32 -10.29
N SER A 185 16.49 -14.50 -9.41
CA SER A 185 17.68 -14.85 -8.63
C SER A 185 17.35 -15.90 -7.55
N SER A 186 18.39 -16.60 -7.07
CA SER A 186 18.23 -17.59 -6.00
C SER A 186 17.64 -16.98 -4.71
N ASP A 187 17.94 -15.71 -4.44
CA ASP A 187 17.40 -14.95 -3.30
C ASP A 187 15.90 -14.64 -3.46
N GLU A 188 15.45 -14.30 -4.68
CA GLU A 188 14.03 -14.08 -4.97
C GLU A 188 13.22 -15.37 -4.80
N ILE A 189 13.77 -16.52 -5.20
CA ILE A 189 13.15 -17.84 -5.02
C ILE A 189 13.01 -18.16 -3.52
N MET A 190 14.06 -17.91 -2.72
CA MET A 190 14.04 -18.11 -1.27
C MET A 190 12.95 -17.29 -0.56
N VAL A 191 12.77 -16.02 -0.93
CA VAL A 191 11.73 -15.14 -0.35
C VAL A 191 10.32 -15.59 -0.76
N THR A 192 10.15 -16.00 -2.03
CA THR A 192 8.89 -16.55 -2.55
C THR A 192 8.49 -17.84 -1.82
N LEU A 193 9.48 -18.63 -1.40
CA LEU A 193 9.33 -19.90 -0.67
C LEU A 193 9.23 -19.77 0.86
N SER A 194 9.11 -18.57 1.43
CA SER A 194 8.86 -18.40 2.87
C SER A 194 7.46 -18.91 3.26
N SER A 195 7.30 -19.46 4.47
CA SER A 195 6.09 -20.17 4.93
C SER A 195 4.80 -19.32 4.98
N GLN A 196 4.91 -18.00 4.82
CA GLN A 196 3.77 -17.07 4.79
C GLN A 196 3.17 -16.93 3.38
N ASN A 197 3.82 -17.47 2.34
CA ASN A 197 3.48 -17.27 0.93
C ASN A 197 2.71 -18.44 0.28
N ILE A 198 1.85 -19.15 1.03
CA ILE A 198 1.08 -20.30 0.54
C ILE A 198 0.24 -19.95 -0.71
N ARG A 199 -0.33 -18.75 -0.77
CA ARG A 199 -1.09 -18.27 -1.95
C ARG A 199 -0.22 -18.06 -3.19
N HIS A 200 1.06 -17.72 -3.01
CA HIS A 200 2.02 -17.55 -4.11
C HIS A 200 2.40 -18.90 -4.72
N LEU A 201 2.55 -19.93 -3.89
CA LEU A 201 2.73 -21.30 -4.37
C LEU A 201 1.53 -21.79 -5.16
N GLU A 202 0.30 -21.45 -4.76
CA GLU A 202 -0.89 -21.81 -5.53
C GLU A 202 -0.91 -21.13 -6.91
N LEU A 203 -0.65 -19.82 -6.95
CA LEU A 203 -0.58 -19.04 -8.20
C LEU A 203 0.52 -19.54 -9.13
N ILE A 204 1.75 -19.67 -8.63
CA ILE A 204 2.91 -20.16 -9.39
C ILE A 204 2.66 -21.59 -9.88
N THR A 205 2.18 -22.47 -9.01
CA THR A 205 1.91 -23.86 -9.41
C THR A 205 0.78 -23.92 -10.44
N SER A 206 -0.23 -23.05 -10.33
CA SER A 206 -1.34 -23.00 -11.30
C SER A 206 -0.97 -22.39 -12.65
N SER A 207 0.08 -21.58 -12.71
CA SER A 207 0.57 -20.94 -13.93
C SER A 207 1.63 -21.75 -14.68
N ILE A 208 2.08 -22.89 -14.14
CA ILE A 208 2.99 -23.79 -14.86
C ILE A 208 2.21 -24.49 -15.97
N SER A 209 2.62 -24.25 -17.21
CA SER A 209 2.28 -25.07 -18.37
C SER A 209 3.53 -25.82 -18.84
N ILE A 210 3.36 -27.09 -19.20
CA ILE A 210 4.42 -27.92 -19.78
C ILE A 210 3.87 -28.42 -21.10
N ASP A 211 4.48 -28.01 -22.21
CA ASP A 211 3.95 -28.19 -23.57
C ASP A 211 3.72 -29.66 -23.95
N ASP A 212 4.45 -30.59 -23.32
CA ASP A 212 4.36 -32.03 -23.56
C ASP A 212 3.49 -32.79 -22.55
N MET A 213 2.83 -32.12 -21.60
CA MET A 213 1.94 -32.79 -20.63
C MET A 213 0.47 -32.62 -20.99
N ASN A 214 -0.28 -33.73 -20.94
CA ASN A 214 -1.73 -33.63 -21.00
C ASN A 214 -2.31 -33.07 -19.69
N ILE A 215 -3.56 -32.60 -19.72
CA ILE A 215 -4.22 -31.92 -18.59
C ILE A 215 -4.19 -32.75 -17.29
N ARG A 216 -4.29 -34.09 -17.39
CA ARG A 216 -4.27 -34.97 -16.20
C ARG A 216 -2.88 -35.06 -15.59
N GLU A 217 -1.84 -35.19 -16.43
CA GLU A 217 -0.44 -35.19 -16.02
C GLU A 217 -0.05 -33.85 -15.41
N LEU A 218 -0.42 -32.75 -16.06
CA LEU A 218 -0.17 -31.41 -15.54
C LEU A 218 -0.83 -31.21 -14.18
N THR A 219 -2.09 -31.64 -14.00
CA THR A 219 -2.80 -31.55 -12.72
C THR A 219 -2.12 -32.41 -11.63
N ALA A 220 -1.65 -33.61 -11.98
CA ALA A 220 -0.94 -34.50 -11.06
C ALA A 220 0.43 -33.92 -10.66
N PHE A 221 1.16 -33.35 -11.62
CA PHE A 221 2.42 -32.64 -11.40
C PHE A 221 2.23 -31.44 -10.48
N GLN A 222 1.26 -30.57 -10.78
CA GLN A 222 0.91 -29.41 -9.95
C GLN A 222 0.52 -29.81 -8.53
N ARG A 223 -0.24 -30.91 -8.35
CA ARG A 223 -0.57 -31.44 -7.02
C ARG A 223 0.67 -31.93 -6.26
N THR A 224 1.57 -32.61 -6.94
CA THR A 224 2.80 -33.15 -6.34
C THR A 224 3.74 -32.03 -5.96
N LEU A 225 3.93 -31.05 -6.85
CA LEU A 225 4.72 -29.86 -6.60
C LEU A 225 4.18 -29.07 -5.40
N ARG A 226 2.86 -28.90 -5.30
CA ARG A 226 2.20 -28.32 -4.11
C ARG A 226 2.55 -29.09 -2.85
N ALA A 227 2.40 -30.41 -2.84
CA ALA A 227 2.68 -31.23 -1.67
C ALA A 227 4.13 -31.10 -1.20
N VAL A 228 5.07 -31.05 -2.16
CA VAL A 228 6.51 -30.93 -1.90
C VAL A 228 6.88 -29.53 -1.38
N LEU A 229 6.32 -28.46 -1.97
CA LEU A 229 6.63 -27.08 -1.60
C LEU A 229 5.92 -26.62 -0.32
N LEU A 230 4.76 -27.18 0.01
CA LEU A 230 3.98 -26.84 1.21
C LEU A 230 4.42 -27.62 2.47
N ASN A 231 5.11 -28.74 2.32
CA ASN A 231 5.61 -29.51 3.46
C ASN A 231 7.01 -29.01 3.89
N PRO A 232 7.19 -28.50 5.12
CA PRO A 232 8.46 -27.94 5.60
C PRO A 232 9.63 -28.94 5.58
N SER A 233 9.36 -30.23 5.76
CA SER A 233 10.38 -31.28 5.80
C SER A 233 10.91 -31.61 4.41
N THR A 234 10.05 -31.59 3.38
CA THR A 234 10.46 -31.79 1.99
C THR A 234 10.98 -30.51 1.35
N ARG A 235 10.52 -29.33 1.79
CA ARG A 235 11.00 -28.02 1.29
C ARG A 235 12.51 -27.85 1.45
N LYS A 236 13.11 -28.42 2.51
CA LYS A 236 14.57 -28.37 2.72
C LYS A 236 15.36 -29.21 1.73
N LEU A 237 14.73 -30.21 1.12
CA LEU A 237 15.35 -31.18 0.20
C LEU A 237 15.27 -30.73 -1.26
N VAL A 238 14.47 -29.70 -1.55
CA VAL A 238 14.17 -29.30 -2.93
C VAL A 238 14.77 -27.94 -3.26
N THR A 239 15.67 -27.93 -4.23
CA THR A 239 16.13 -26.72 -4.92
C THR A 239 15.46 -26.63 -6.27
N VAL A 240 14.83 -25.49 -6.54
CA VAL A 240 14.24 -25.18 -7.84
C VAL A 240 15.14 -24.18 -8.55
N SER A 241 15.68 -24.54 -9.70
CA SER A 241 16.43 -23.64 -10.57
C SER A 241 15.77 -23.54 -11.92
N ILE A 242 15.60 -22.32 -12.42
CA ILE A 242 15.09 -22.07 -13.77
C ILE A 242 16.30 -21.85 -14.67
N GLU A 243 16.55 -22.79 -15.58
CA GLU A 243 17.64 -22.66 -16.54
C GLU A 243 17.26 -21.65 -17.64
N LYS A 244 18.28 -21.10 -18.32
CA LYS A 244 18.11 -20.08 -19.38
C LYS A 244 17.20 -20.53 -20.55
N SER A 245 16.87 -21.81 -20.62
CA SER A 245 15.95 -22.44 -21.56
C SER A 245 14.48 -22.43 -21.11
N GLY A 246 14.15 -21.89 -19.92
CA GLY A 246 12.82 -21.99 -19.33
C GLY A 246 12.54 -23.35 -18.65
N VAL A 247 13.54 -24.23 -18.58
CA VAL A 247 13.44 -25.52 -17.90
C VAL A 247 13.52 -25.31 -16.40
N ILE A 248 12.47 -25.72 -15.69
CA ILE A 248 12.44 -25.75 -14.22
C ILE A 248 13.10 -27.07 -13.78
N ALA A 249 14.34 -27.00 -13.32
CA ALA A 249 15.01 -28.12 -12.68
C ALA A 249 14.67 -28.16 -11.19
N ILE A 250 14.03 -29.25 -10.76
CA ILE A 250 13.67 -29.51 -9.37
C ILE A 250 14.64 -30.59 -8.87
N ASN A 251 15.71 -30.18 -8.21
CA ASN A 251 16.67 -31.10 -7.63
C ASN A 251 16.22 -31.43 -6.19
N MET A 252 15.94 -32.72 -5.95
CA MET A 252 15.47 -33.24 -4.65
C MET A 252 16.60 -33.85 -3.80
N ASP A 253 17.86 -33.72 -4.22
CA ASP A 253 19.01 -34.44 -3.66
C ASP A 253 20.03 -33.43 -3.07
N ARG A 254 19.66 -32.78 -1.96
CA ARG A 254 20.51 -31.75 -1.33
C ARG A 254 21.70 -32.32 -0.56
N ASP A 255 21.68 -33.61 -0.21
CA ASP A 255 22.72 -34.24 0.62
C ASP A 255 24.00 -34.63 -0.14
N LYS A 256 24.03 -34.57 -1.48
CA LYS A 256 25.23 -34.93 -2.25
C LYS A 256 26.23 -33.80 -2.46
N TYR A 257 25.83 -32.54 -2.33
CA TYR A 257 26.73 -31.40 -2.56
C TYR A 257 27.55 -31.00 -1.33
N LEU A 258 27.16 -31.39 -0.12
CA LEU A 258 27.94 -31.13 1.10
C LEU A 258 29.12 -32.10 1.28
N HIS A 259 29.14 -33.25 0.59
CA HIS A 259 30.25 -34.21 0.70
C HIS A 259 31.32 -34.08 -0.41
N ALA A 260 31.06 -33.32 -1.47
CA ALA A 260 32.01 -33.16 -2.57
C ALA A 260 33.12 -32.12 -2.27
N GLU A 261 32.87 -31.14 -1.40
CA GLU A 261 33.87 -30.11 -1.06
C GLU A 261 34.91 -30.55 -0.01
N MET A 262 34.73 -31.71 0.65
CA MET A 262 35.68 -32.21 1.66
C MET A 262 36.83 -33.07 1.12
N PHE A 263 36.89 -33.35 -0.19
CA PHE A 263 37.92 -34.23 -0.78
C PHE A 263 38.89 -33.54 -1.76
N MET A 264 38.89 -32.21 -1.82
CA MET A 264 39.78 -31.45 -2.71
C MET A 264 40.64 -30.42 -1.94
N GLU A 265 41.25 -30.85 -0.84
CA GLU A 265 42.47 -30.20 -0.33
C GLU A 265 43.57 -31.26 -0.16
N LYS A 266 44.57 -31.17 -1.04
CA LYS A 266 45.93 -31.71 -0.86
C LYS A 266 46.89 -30.53 -0.92
#